data_AF-A0AAV4ZFG1-F1
#
_entry.id   AF-A0AAV4ZFG1-F1
#
_cell.length_a   1.000
_cell.length_b   1.000
_cell.length_c   1.000
_cell.angle_alpha   90.00
_cell.angle_beta   90.00
_cell.angle_gamma   90.00
#
_symmetry.space_group_name_H-M   'P 1'
#
loop_
_entity.id
_entity.type
_entity.pdbx_description
1 polymer ?
#
loop_
_entity_poly.entity_id
_entity_poly.type
_entity_poly.pdbx_seq_one_letter_code
_entity_poly.pdbx_strand_id
1 'polypeptide(L)'
;MATVVKRARSEPVKAPLWARNWAAFGTKAPKASLGDILVFERAGGGGHVGIYVGEDTSAYHVLGGNQGDAVSIVRVAKARCLAVRRCPWRLAQPSNVRPIKLAAGGALSVNEA
;
A
#
# COMPACT_ATOMS: atom_id res chain seq x y z
N MET A 1 4.14 -0.89 8.85
CA MET A 1 4.60 0.16 7.90
C MET A 1 5.72 1.03 8.46
N ALA A 2 5.57 1.65 9.64
CA ALA A 2 6.55 2.57 10.24
C ALA A 2 8.01 2.05 10.20
N THR A 3 8.22 0.81 10.66
CA THR A 3 9.52 0.15 10.68
C THR A 3 10.13 -0.02 9.27
N VAL A 4 9.31 -0.32 8.26
CA VAL A 4 9.77 -0.48 6.88
C VAL A 4 10.31 0.85 6.35
N VAL A 5 9.58 1.94 6.55
CA VAL A 5 9.99 3.28 6.10
C VAL A 5 11.24 3.77 6.83
N LYS A 6 11.34 3.54 8.14
CA LYS A 6 12.54 3.85 8.92
C LYS A 6 13.76 3.06 8.43
N ARG A 7 13.60 1.77 8.12
CA ARG A 7 14.68 0.93 7.54
C ARG A 7 15.09 1.37 6.14
N ALA A 8 14.17 1.93 5.36
CA ALA A 8 14.46 2.60 4.09
C ALA A 8 15.12 3.98 4.26
N ARG A 9 15.46 4.37 5.51
CA ARG A 9 16.06 5.66 5.91
C ARG A 9 15.17 6.88 5.65
N SER A 10 13.86 6.67 5.50
CA SER A 10 12.88 7.73 5.31
C SER A 10 12.14 8.01 6.60
N GLU A 11 11.63 9.23 6.75
CA GLU A 11 10.87 9.61 7.94
C GLU A 11 9.44 9.06 7.86
N PRO A 12 8.95 8.33 8.89
CA PRO A 12 7.54 7.95 8.96
C PRO A 12 6.62 9.16 9.05
N VAL A 13 5.35 8.96 8.70
CA VAL A 13 4.31 9.98 8.93
C VAL A 13 4.07 10.22 10.43
N LYS A 14 3.52 11.39 10.77
CA LYS A 14 3.08 11.67 12.15
C LYS A 14 2.02 10.65 12.60
N ALA A 15 2.16 10.16 13.82
CA ALA A 15 1.31 9.10 14.41
C ALA A 15 1.16 7.88 13.46
N PRO A 16 2.26 7.16 13.18
CA PRO A 16 2.36 6.19 12.09
C PRO A 16 1.64 4.87 12.33
N LEU A 17 1.02 4.69 13.50
CA LEU A 17 0.14 3.56 13.82
C LEU A 17 -1.26 3.72 13.21
N TRP A 18 -1.63 4.93 12.79
CA TRP A 18 -2.90 5.20 12.10
C TRP A 18 -2.73 5.04 10.59
N ALA A 19 -3.37 4.02 10.01
CA ALA A 19 -3.24 3.70 8.58
C ALA A 19 -3.54 4.90 7.67
N ARG A 20 -4.59 5.68 7.96
CA ARG A 20 -4.98 6.83 7.15
C ARG A 20 -3.95 7.97 7.13
N ASN A 21 -3.12 8.11 8.17
CA ASN A 21 -2.08 9.14 8.22
C ASN A 21 -1.00 8.92 7.15
N TRP A 22 -0.86 7.70 6.66
CA TRP A 22 0.07 7.38 5.57
C TRP A 22 -0.29 8.06 4.26
N ALA A 23 -1.50 8.63 4.14
CA ALA A 23 -1.89 9.45 3.00
C ALA A 23 -1.09 10.76 2.89
N ALA A 24 -0.33 11.14 3.93
CA ALA A 24 0.60 12.27 3.91
C ALA A 24 2.04 11.88 3.51
N PHE A 25 2.37 10.60 3.39
CA PHE A 25 3.73 10.14 3.09
C PHE A 25 4.17 10.50 1.66
N GLY A 26 5.42 10.93 1.46
CA GLY A 26 5.99 11.14 0.13
C GLY A 26 5.11 11.99 -0.80
N THR A 27 5.10 11.64 -2.10
CA THR A 27 4.40 12.40 -3.14
C THR A 27 3.15 11.68 -3.62
N LYS A 28 2.05 12.40 -3.87
CA LYS A 28 0.84 11.81 -4.46
C LYS A 28 1.14 11.27 -5.87
N ALA A 29 0.76 10.03 -6.14
CA ALA A 29 0.87 9.43 -7.46
C ALA A 29 -0.52 9.25 -8.11
N PRO A 30 -0.67 9.51 -9.41
CA PRO A 30 -1.94 9.32 -10.12
C PRO A 30 -2.25 7.84 -10.39
N LYS A 31 -1.22 6.98 -10.45
CA LYS A 31 -1.33 5.54 -10.69
C LYS A 31 -0.40 4.81 -9.74
N ALA A 32 -0.88 3.74 -9.14
CA ALA A 32 -0.09 2.87 -8.29
C ALA A 32 1.01 2.15 -9.09
N SER A 33 2.18 2.00 -8.49
CA SER A 33 3.35 1.37 -9.07
C SER A 33 4.14 0.62 -8.02
N LEU A 34 5.02 -0.27 -8.46
CA LEU A 34 5.83 -1.11 -7.58
C LEU A 34 6.48 -0.30 -6.45
N GLY A 35 6.19 -0.68 -5.20
CA GLY A 35 6.74 -0.05 -4.01
C GLY A 35 5.98 1.19 -3.49
N ASP A 36 4.93 1.65 -4.19
CA ASP A 36 4.08 2.73 -3.68
C ASP A 36 3.35 2.28 -2.40
N ILE A 37 3.20 3.20 -1.45
CA ILE A 37 2.36 3.00 -0.27
C ILE A 37 0.90 3.25 -0.67
N LEU A 38 0.06 2.27 -0.38
CA LEU A 38 -1.38 2.35 -0.59
C LEU A 38 -2.09 2.48 0.75
N VAL A 39 -3.05 3.39 0.79
CA VAL A 39 -3.91 3.61 1.96
C VAL A 39 -5.33 3.25 1.56
N PHE A 40 -5.97 2.43 2.38
CA PHE A 40 -7.32 1.93 2.13
C PHE A 40 -8.26 2.27 3.27
N GLU A 41 -9.54 2.36 2.94
CA GLU A 41 -10.62 2.27 3.92
C GLU A 41 -11.06 0.82 4.14
N ARG A 42 -11.70 0.59 5.29
CA ARG A 42 -12.26 -0.72 5.66
C ARG A 42 -13.74 -0.53 5.98
N ALA A 43 -14.54 -1.54 5.64
CA ALA A 43 -15.94 -1.59 6.04
C ALA A 43 -16.02 -1.61 7.58
N GLY A 44 -16.87 -0.78 8.16
CA GLY A 44 -16.98 -0.63 9.62
C GLY A 44 -16.01 0.37 10.26
N GLY A 45 -15.23 1.11 9.46
CA GLY A 45 -14.36 2.18 9.94
C GLY A 45 -12.87 1.82 9.98
N GLY A 46 -12.03 2.79 10.33
CA GLY A 46 -10.57 2.64 10.33
C GLY A 46 -9.97 2.63 8.92
N GLY A 47 -8.73 2.17 8.80
CA GLY A 47 -8.04 2.08 7.51
C GLY A 47 -7.00 0.97 7.50
N HIS A 48 -6.53 0.64 6.30
CA HIS A 48 -5.42 -0.27 6.08
C HIS A 48 -4.30 0.43 5.32
N VAL A 49 -3.06 0.00 5.54
CA VAL A 49 -1.90 0.51 4.80
C VAL A 49 -1.00 -0.63 4.41
N GLY A 50 -0.56 -0.63 3.16
CA GLY A 50 0.34 -1.65 2.64
C GLY A 50 1.13 -1.15 1.45
N ILE A 51 1.94 -2.04 0.87
CA ILE A 51 2.83 -1.74 -0.24
C ILE A 51 2.28 -2.41 -1.49
N TYR A 52 2.17 -1.64 -2.57
CA TYR A 52 1.79 -2.19 -3.87
C TYR A 52 2.86 -3.17 -4.36
N VAL A 53 2.44 -4.39 -4.72
CA VAL A 53 3.28 -5.37 -5.41
C VAL A 53 2.73 -5.76 -6.79
N GLY A 54 1.46 -5.46 -7.06
CA GLY A 54 0.83 -5.63 -8.36
C GLY A 54 -0.65 -5.32 -8.33
N GLU A 55 -1.34 -5.56 -9.43
CA GLU A 55 -2.78 -5.36 -9.55
C GLU A 55 -3.38 -6.25 -10.63
N ASP A 56 -4.66 -6.56 -10.48
CA ASP A 56 -5.49 -7.10 -11.56
C ASP A 56 -6.52 -6.04 -12.00
N THR A 57 -7.59 -6.45 -12.67
CA THR A 57 -8.64 -5.55 -13.14
C THR A 57 -9.42 -4.89 -11.99
N SER A 58 -9.70 -5.62 -10.90
CA SER A 58 -10.58 -5.19 -9.82
C SER A 58 -9.87 -4.87 -8.50
N ALA A 59 -8.64 -5.37 -8.30
CA ALA A 59 -7.93 -5.27 -7.03
C ALA A 59 -6.45 -4.89 -7.17
N TYR A 60 -5.93 -4.25 -6.12
CA TYR A 60 -4.50 -4.17 -5.86
C TYR A 60 -4.05 -5.42 -5.11
N HIS A 61 -2.87 -5.93 -5.43
CA HIS A 61 -2.17 -6.93 -4.64
C HIS A 61 -1.23 -6.19 -3.69
N VAL A 62 -1.47 -6.37 -2.40
CA VAL A 62 -0.91 -5.53 -1.35
C VAL A 62 -0.12 -6.39 -0.39
N LEU A 63 1.18 -6.12 -0.29
CA LEU A 63 2.01 -6.63 0.80
C LEU A 63 1.71 -5.80 2.05
N GLY A 64 1.12 -6.44 3.05
CA GLY A 64 0.75 -5.79 4.31
C GLY A 64 1.07 -6.67 5.51
N GLY A 65 1.14 -6.04 6.67
CA GLY A 65 1.25 -6.74 7.95
C GLY A 65 -0.12 -6.84 8.62
N ASN A 66 -0.21 -7.75 9.60
CA ASN A 66 -1.44 -8.07 10.32
C ASN A 66 -2.60 -8.50 9.41
N GLN A 67 -2.30 -9.07 8.24
CA GLN A 67 -3.31 -9.58 7.32
C GLN A 67 -3.62 -11.03 7.69
N GLY A 68 -4.56 -11.21 8.62
CA GLY A 68 -4.81 -12.50 9.28
C GLY A 68 -3.63 -12.87 10.17
N ASP A 69 -3.24 -11.96 11.06
CA ASP A 69 -2.10 -12.10 11.99
C ASP A 69 -0.74 -12.41 11.32
N ALA A 70 -0.60 -12.12 10.02
CA ALA A 70 0.58 -12.42 9.24
C ALA A 70 1.05 -11.26 8.36
N VAL A 71 2.29 -11.36 7.87
CA VAL A 71 2.75 -10.58 6.72
C VAL A 71 2.46 -11.39 5.46
N SER A 72 1.59 -10.88 4.61
CA SER A 72 1.11 -11.60 3.44
C SER A 72 0.81 -10.67 2.27
N ILE A 73 0.54 -11.25 1.10
CA ILE A 73 0.00 -10.52 -0.04
C ILE A 73 -1.48 -10.84 -0.13
N VAL A 74 -2.32 -9.80 -0.08
CA VAL A 74 -3.78 -9.95 -0.23
C VAL A 74 -4.30 -9.06 -1.35
N ARG A 75 -5.43 -9.46 -1.93
CA ARG A 75 -6.13 -8.65 -2.94
C ARG A 75 -7.05 -7.68 -2.22
N VAL A 76 -6.87 -6.38 -2.42
CA VAL A 76 -7.72 -5.32 -1.86
C VAL A 76 -8.41 -4.59 -3.00
N ALA A 77 -9.74 -4.46 -2.94
CA ALA A 77 -10.53 -3.83 -3.99
C ALA A 77 -10.04 -2.40 -4.29
N LYS A 78 -9.90 -2.06 -5.58
CA LYS A 78 -9.42 -0.71 -5.98
C LYS A 78 -10.32 0.41 -5.48
N ALA A 79 -11.62 0.15 -5.38
CA ALA A 79 -12.61 1.11 -4.87
C ALA A 79 -12.34 1.53 -3.42
N ARG A 80 -11.66 0.69 -2.62
CA ARG A 80 -11.32 1.00 -1.22
C ARG A 80 -10.04 1.84 -1.09
N CYS A 81 -9.32 2.12 -2.18
CA CYS A 81 -8.05 2.82 -2.15
C CYS A 81 -8.26 4.34 -2.02
N LEU A 82 -7.88 4.89 -0.87
CA LEU A 82 -7.99 6.32 -0.55
C LEU A 82 -6.79 7.12 -1.08
N ALA A 83 -5.58 6.56 -1.05
CA ALA A 83 -4.38 7.26 -1.47
C ALA A 83 -3.31 6.33 -2.03
N VAL A 84 -2.61 6.80 -3.06
CA VAL A 84 -1.41 6.20 -3.62
C VAL A 84 -0.26 7.18 -3.39
N ARG A 85 0.78 6.74 -2.67
CA ARG A 85 1.87 7.59 -2.22
C ARG A 85 3.21 7.01 -2.67
N ARG A 86 3.90 7.76 -3.53
CA ARG A 86 5.22 7.41 -4.02
C ARG A 86 6.28 7.70 -2.99
N CYS A 87 7.20 6.75 -2.83
CA CYS A 87 8.37 6.93 -1.99
C CYS A 87 9.17 8.18 -2.43
N PRO A 88 9.64 9.03 -1.50
CA PRO A 88 10.55 10.12 -1.81
C PRO A 88 11.94 9.57 -2.11
N TRP A 89 12.17 9.18 -3.36
CA TRP A 89 13.47 8.70 -3.83
C TRP A 89 14.53 9.80 -3.68
N ARG A 90 15.67 9.49 -3.05
CA ARG A 90 16.74 10.48 -2.77
C ARG A 90 17.63 10.79 -3.96
N LEU A 91 17.82 9.82 -4.86
CA LEU A 91 18.72 9.95 -6.01
C LEU A 91 17.90 9.99 -7.30
N ALA A 92 17.29 8.86 -7.65
CA ALA A 92 16.41 8.74 -8.80
C ALA A 92 15.35 7.66 -8.53
N GLN A 93 14.20 7.77 -9.18
CA GLN A 93 13.20 6.71 -9.17
C GLN A 93 13.73 5.50 -9.95
N PRO A 94 13.69 4.27 -9.39
CA PRO A 94 14.08 3.07 -10.13
C PRO A 94 13.23 2.85 -11.37
N SER A 95 13.83 2.33 -12.45
CA SER A 95 13.17 2.13 -13.75
C SER A 95 11.98 1.17 -13.70
N ASN A 96 11.98 0.23 -12.76
CA ASN A 96 10.89 -0.74 -12.59
C ASN A 96 9.75 -0.23 -11.69
N VAL A 97 9.76 1.05 -11.28
CA VAL A 97 8.59 1.67 -10.62
C VAL A 97 7.53 1.96 -11.69
N ARG A 98 6.71 0.94 -11.91
CA ARG A 98 5.58 0.95 -12.86
C ARG A 98 4.43 0.10 -12.33
N PRO A 99 3.22 0.18 -12.92
CA PRO A 99 2.16 -0.78 -12.66
C PRO A 99 2.58 -2.20 -13.08
N ILE A 100 2.31 -3.18 -12.22
CA ILE A 100 2.55 -4.61 -12.45
C ILE A 100 1.21 -5.31 -12.57
N LYS A 101 0.88 -5.82 -13.75
CA LYS A 101 -0.35 -6.58 -13.99
C LYS A 101 -0.15 -8.04 -13.61
N LEU A 102 -1.05 -8.57 -12.78
CA LEU A 102 -1.07 -9.96 -12.33
C LEU A 102 -2.40 -10.60 -12.69
N ALA A 103 -2.43 -11.93 -12.77
CA ALA A 103 -3.68 -12.68 -12.87
C ALA A 103 -4.49 -12.57 -11.58
N ALA A 104 -5.81 -12.58 -11.69
CA ALA A 104 -6.69 -12.60 -10.52
C ALA A 104 -6.64 -13.99 -9.86
N GLY A 105 -5.73 -14.18 -8.90
CA GLY A 105 -5.63 -15.41 -8.11
C GLY A 105 -6.06 -15.20 -6.65
N GLY A 106 -6.82 -16.14 -6.08
CA GLY A 106 -7.26 -16.08 -4.68
C GLY A 106 -8.45 -15.14 -4.40
N ALA A 107 -8.97 -15.18 -3.18
CA ALA A 107 -10.14 -14.41 -2.75
C ALA A 107 -9.82 -12.91 -2.58
N LEU A 108 -10.83 -12.07 -2.80
CA LEU A 108 -10.77 -10.64 -2.51
C LEU A 108 -10.88 -10.41 -0.99
N SER A 109 -9.99 -9.62 -0.43
CA SER A 109 -10.00 -9.29 1.00
C SER A 109 -11.19 -8.37 1.34
N VAL A 110 -11.93 -8.77 2.37
CA VAL A 110 -13.01 -7.98 2.99
C VAL A 110 -12.50 -7.24 4.24
N ASN A 111 -11.49 -7.82 4.90
CA ASN A 111 -10.93 -7.36 6.17
C ASN A 111 -9.48 -7.86 6.29
N GLU A 112 -8.52 -6.94 6.40
CA GLU A 112 -7.08 -7.22 6.45
C GLU A 112 -6.50 -7.23 7.88
N ALA A 113 -7.30 -7.48 8.93
CA ALA A 113 -6.84 -7.57 10.32
C ALA A 113 -6.88 -9.02 10.76
#